data_AF-A0A2N1M495-F1
#
_entry.id   AF-A0A2N1M495-F1
#
_cell.length_a   1.000
_cell.length_b   1.000
_cell.length_c   1.000
_cell.angle_alpha   90.00
_cell.angle_beta   90.00
_cell.angle_gamma   90.00
#
_symmetry.space_group_name_H-M   'P 1'
#
loop_
_entity.id
_entity.type
_entity.pdbx_description
1 polymer ?
#
loop_
_entity_poly.entity_id
_entity_poly.type
_entity_poly.pdbx_seq_one_letter_code
_entity_poly.pdbx_strand_id
1 'polypeptide(L)'
;MEEETLKQYMNEYYRGFTGFELEHLEDFAKCLKEYKEFNLAEYEIAHLDKDILFPPGDIKIGVRDARTTSKSNVSKKILMDIAVFTMKMGGENVKRILETILLEKTRNDATTKDETGENIKNITEEDIDRELITNFVKRQMILFYKNFFHFEKQHIDDFATAIKNKERVNLENYEIDNLDEDLLLSRGKTPPGFRDKEKKKDADVIKDNLMDIAAFTMKKGAAITTKILISL
;
A
#
# COMPACT_ATOMS: atom_id res chain seq x y z
N MET A 1 0.05 21.24 -3.45
CA MET A 1 -0.78 20.98 -2.26
C MET A 1 -0.15 21.59 -1.01
N GLU A 2 -0.93 22.15 -0.08
CA GLU A 2 -0.42 22.68 1.21
C GLU A 2 0.01 21.53 2.15
N GLU A 3 1.01 21.78 3.02
CA GLU A 3 1.61 20.76 3.89
C GLU A 3 0.59 20.10 4.84
N GLU A 4 -0.33 20.89 5.42
CA GLU A 4 -1.33 20.35 6.36
C GLU A 4 -2.36 19.47 5.65
N THR A 5 -2.79 19.88 4.45
CA THR A 5 -3.68 19.07 3.60
C THR A 5 -3.00 17.77 3.18
N LEU A 6 -1.71 17.83 2.82
CA LEU A 6 -0.93 16.64 2.50
C LEU A 6 -0.84 15.68 3.70
N LYS A 7 -0.58 16.20 4.92
CA LYS A 7 -0.57 15.37 6.14
C LYS A 7 -1.90 14.70 6.40
N GLN A 8 -3.02 15.38 6.15
CA GLN A 8 -4.36 14.79 6.29
C GLN A 8 -4.56 13.60 5.34
N TYR A 9 -4.21 13.75 4.06
CA TYR A 9 -4.30 12.65 3.11
C TYR A 9 -3.33 11.51 3.43
N MET A 10 -2.12 11.81 3.90
CA MET A 10 -1.18 10.77 4.31
C MET A 10 -1.63 10.02 5.57
N ASN A 11 -2.36 10.67 6.49
CA ASN A 11 -3.00 9.98 7.61
C ASN A 11 -4.08 9.02 7.12
N GLU A 12 -4.93 9.43 6.17
CA GLU A 12 -5.94 8.55 5.58
C GLU A 12 -5.30 7.37 4.82
N TYR A 13 -4.17 7.59 4.14
CA TYR A 13 -3.39 6.50 3.53
C TYR A 13 -2.99 5.44 4.56
N TYR A 14 -2.47 5.87 5.71
CA TYR A 14 -2.04 4.95 6.77
C TYR A 14 -3.20 4.32 7.54
N ARG A 15 -4.31 5.04 7.68
CA ARG A 15 -5.50 4.57 8.38
C ARG A 15 -6.08 3.31 7.75
N GLY A 16 -5.99 3.17 6.42
CA GLY A 16 -6.44 1.97 5.71
C GLY A 16 -5.66 0.70 6.01
N PHE A 17 -4.59 0.76 6.82
CA PHE A 17 -3.85 -0.42 7.30
C PHE A 17 -4.11 -0.74 8.78
N THR A 18 -5.00 0.00 9.45
CA THR A 18 -5.32 -0.27 10.86
C THR A 18 -5.83 -1.71 11.02
N GLY A 19 -5.29 -2.47 11.98
CA GLY A 19 -5.70 -3.86 12.23
C GLY A 19 -4.95 -4.92 11.42
N PHE A 20 -4.07 -4.53 10.48
CA PHE A 20 -3.41 -5.47 9.56
C PHE A 20 -2.68 -6.65 10.23
N GLU A 21 -1.97 -6.43 11.35
CA GLU A 21 -1.31 -7.56 12.04
C GLU A 21 -2.33 -8.59 12.54
N LEU A 22 -3.46 -8.13 13.06
CA LEU A 22 -4.48 -9.00 13.62
C LEU A 22 -5.29 -9.69 12.52
N GLU A 23 -5.59 -8.95 11.45
CA GLU A 23 -6.50 -9.40 10.39
C GLU A 23 -5.80 -10.23 9.31
N HIS A 24 -4.51 -10.00 9.06
CA HIS A 24 -3.83 -10.59 7.90
C HIS A 24 -2.55 -11.34 8.22
N LEU A 25 -1.69 -10.78 9.08
CA LEU A 25 -0.33 -11.32 9.29
C LEU A 25 -0.34 -12.78 9.73
N GLU A 26 -1.32 -13.20 10.53
CA GLU A 26 -1.40 -14.57 11.05
C GLU A 26 -1.57 -15.62 9.93
N ASP A 27 -2.37 -15.31 8.91
CA ASP A 27 -2.64 -16.24 7.81
C ASP A 27 -1.38 -16.49 6.95
N PHE A 28 -0.65 -15.42 6.65
CA PHE A 28 0.65 -15.51 5.97
C PHE A 28 1.68 -16.24 6.83
N ALA A 29 1.75 -15.93 8.12
CA ALA A 29 2.69 -16.55 9.06
C ALA A 29 2.44 -18.04 9.22
N LYS A 30 1.17 -18.46 9.27
CA LYS A 30 0.79 -19.87 9.31
C LYS A 30 1.27 -20.61 8.07
N CYS A 31 1.03 -20.06 6.88
CA CYS A 31 1.48 -20.69 5.63
C CYS A 31 3.00 -20.77 5.55
N LEU A 32 3.72 -19.76 6.06
CA LEU A 32 5.18 -19.73 6.06
C LEU A 32 5.77 -20.78 7.00
N LYS A 33 5.19 -20.95 8.19
CA LYS A 33 5.61 -21.97 9.16
C LYS A 33 5.30 -23.38 8.68
N GLU A 34 4.17 -23.58 8.02
CA GLU A 34 3.74 -24.87 7.48
C GLU A 34 4.34 -25.18 6.09
N TYR A 35 5.12 -24.26 5.52
CA TYR A 35 5.66 -24.34 4.15
C TYR A 35 4.58 -24.67 3.10
N LYS A 36 3.40 -24.07 3.25
CA LYS A 36 2.28 -24.24 2.33
C LYS A 36 2.17 -23.04 1.38
N GLU A 37 1.70 -23.31 0.17
CA GLU A 37 1.40 -22.22 -0.76
C GLU A 37 0.24 -21.37 -0.24
N PHE A 38 0.40 -20.04 -0.33
CA PHE A 38 -0.65 -19.09 -0.02
C PHE A 38 -1.46 -18.80 -1.29
N ASN A 39 -2.79 -18.89 -1.21
CA ASN A 39 -3.64 -18.51 -2.34
C ASN A 39 -3.93 -17.01 -2.30
N LEU A 40 -3.00 -16.22 -2.83
CA LEU A 40 -3.12 -14.77 -2.85
C LEU A 40 -4.38 -14.29 -3.59
N ALA A 41 -4.77 -14.96 -4.68
CA ALA A 41 -5.93 -14.52 -5.47
C ALA A 41 -7.24 -14.62 -4.68
N GLU A 42 -7.49 -15.75 -4.02
CA GLU A 42 -8.68 -15.93 -3.18
C GLU A 42 -8.65 -14.98 -1.98
N TYR A 43 -7.46 -14.78 -1.38
CA TYR A 43 -7.31 -13.89 -0.24
C TYR A 43 -7.61 -12.43 -0.60
N GLU A 44 -7.09 -11.95 -1.73
CA GLU A 44 -7.39 -10.60 -2.21
C GLU A 44 -8.89 -10.44 -2.50
N ILE A 45 -9.57 -11.44 -3.07
CA ILE A 45 -11.03 -11.36 -3.30
C ILE A 45 -11.82 -11.21 -1.99
N ALA A 46 -11.34 -11.82 -0.91
CA ALA A 46 -12.01 -11.81 0.39
C ALA A 46 -11.77 -10.52 1.18
N HIS A 47 -10.62 -9.86 0.99
CA HIS A 47 -10.14 -8.80 1.87
C HIS A 47 -9.91 -7.45 1.19
N LEU A 48 -9.85 -7.41 -0.15
CA LEU A 48 -9.59 -6.20 -0.92
C LEU A 48 -10.79 -5.86 -1.81
N ASP A 49 -10.94 -4.56 -2.10
CA ASP A 49 -11.83 -4.11 -3.16
C ASP A 49 -11.28 -4.56 -4.53
N LYS A 50 -12.11 -4.47 -5.57
CA LYS A 50 -11.62 -4.73 -6.94
C LYS A 50 -10.62 -3.64 -7.34
N ASP A 51 -9.35 -4.01 -7.38
CA ASP A 51 -8.28 -3.16 -7.90
C ASP A 51 -8.59 -2.73 -9.35
N ILE A 52 -8.32 -1.47 -9.65
CA ILE A 52 -8.70 -0.83 -10.91
C ILE A 52 -7.77 -1.20 -12.08
N LEU A 53 -6.58 -1.74 -11.81
CA LEU A 53 -5.55 -2.07 -12.78
C LEU A 53 -5.25 -3.57 -12.84
N PHE A 54 -5.23 -4.27 -11.70
CA PHE A 54 -4.77 -5.64 -11.64
C PHE A 54 -5.83 -6.60 -11.10
N PRO A 55 -5.98 -7.78 -11.73
CA PRO A 55 -6.85 -8.80 -11.18
C PRO A 55 -6.27 -9.42 -9.90
N PRO A 56 -7.09 -10.13 -9.12
CA PRO A 56 -6.63 -10.86 -7.95
C PRO A 56 -5.49 -11.85 -8.25
N GLY A 57 -4.51 -11.94 -7.34
CA GLY A 57 -3.32 -12.79 -7.43
C GLY A 57 -2.24 -12.30 -8.40
N ASP A 58 -2.48 -11.18 -9.07
CA ASP A 58 -1.64 -10.72 -10.17
C ASP A 58 -1.07 -9.32 -9.93
N ILE A 59 0.21 -9.14 -10.25
CA ILE A 59 0.86 -7.83 -10.36
C ILE A 59 1.90 -7.92 -11.50
N LYS A 60 1.42 -7.87 -12.74
CA LYS A 60 2.23 -8.19 -13.93
C LYS A 60 3.37 -7.22 -14.20
N ILE A 61 3.31 -6.00 -13.68
CA ILE A 61 4.23 -4.95 -14.15
C ILE A 61 5.54 -4.97 -13.37
N GLY A 62 6.47 -5.87 -13.73
CA GLY A 62 7.87 -5.81 -13.32
C GLY A 62 8.18 -5.87 -11.81
N VAL A 63 7.16 -5.88 -10.94
CA VAL A 63 7.26 -5.97 -9.48
C VAL A 63 7.70 -7.38 -9.08
N ARG A 64 7.03 -8.39 -9.65
CA ARG A 64 7.38 -9.81 -9.53
C ARG A 64 8.26 -10.22 -10.72
N ASP A 65 9.40 -10.84 -10.48
CA ASP A 65 10.26 -11.36 -11.53
C ASP A 65 9.68 -12.69 -12.04
N ALA A 66 9.11 -12.65 -13.25
CA ALA A 66 8.51 -13.79 -13.94
C ALA A 66 9.47 -14.97 -14.15
N ARG A 67 10.79 -14.79 -13.97
CA ARG A 67 11.80 -15.86 -14.05
C ARG A 67 12.10 -16.49 -12.69
N THR A 68 11.68 -15.85 -11.59
CA THR A 68 11.92 -16.32 -10.21
C THR A 68 10.76 -17.10 -9.61
N THR A 69 9.65 -17.26 -10.35
CA THR A 69 8.52 -18.16 -10.05
C THR A 69 8.88 -19.65 -10.10
N SER A 70 10.13 -20.01 -9.78
CA SER A 70 10.49 -21.40 -9.55
C SER A 70 9.86 -21.85 -8.24
N LYS A 71 9.16 -22.99 -8.26
CA LYS A 71 8.49 -23.64 -7.12
C LYS A 71 9.40 -23.94 -5.91
N SER A 72 10.68 -23.58 -5.96
CA SER A 72 11.69 -24.05 -5.00
C SER A 72 11.79 -23.25 -3.71
N ASN A 73 11.25 -22.02 -3.63
CA ASN A 73 11.37 -21.17 -2.44
C ASN A 73 10.02 -20.62 -1.96
N VAL A 74 9.31 -21.45 -1.18
CA VAL A 74 8.01 -21.10 -0.56
C VAL A 74 8.12 -19.85 0.33
N SER A 75 9.23 -19.68 1.04
CA SER A 75 9.42 -18.51 1.91
C SER A 75 9.48 -17.19 1.14
N LYS A 76 10.26 -17.15 0.05
CA LYS A 76 10.27 -15.99 -0.86
C LYS A 76 8.91 -15.73 -1.47
N LYS A 77 8.19 -16.78 -1.88
CA LYS A 77 6.84 -16.66 -2.44
C LYS A 77 5.88 -16.00 -1.44
N ILE A 78 5.85 -16.45 -0.19
CA ILE A 78 4.95 -15.89 0.83
C ILE A 78 5.35 -14.47 1.24
N LEU A 79 6.66 -14.18 1.35
CA LEU A 79 7.15 -12.81 1.57
C LEU A 79 6.73 -11.87 0.43
N MET A 80 6.78 -12.37 -0.81
CA MET A 80 6.30 -11.63 -1.96
C MET A 80 4.78 -11.50 -1.94
N ASP A 81 4.02 -12.54 -1.56
CA ASP A 81 2.57 -12.50 -1.50
C ASP A 81 2.07 -11.46 -0.49
N ILE A 82 2.65 -11.40 0.72
CA ILE A 82 2.27 -10.36 1.71
C ILE A 82 2.68 -8.96 1.24
N ALA A 83 3.81 -8.82 0.54
CA ALA A 83 4.22 -7.54 -0.04
C ALA A 83 3.25 -7.09 -1.14
N VAL A 84 2.85 -7.98 -2.06
CA VAL A 84 1.87 -7.66 -3.11
C VAL A 84 0.51 -7.29 -2.51
N PHE A 85 0.03 -8.08 -1.55
CA PHE A 85 -1.20 -7.78 -0.83
C PHE A 85 -1.15 -6.37 -0.21
N THR A 86 -0.04 -6.06 0.47
CA THR A 86 0.22 -4.74 1.06
C THR A 86 0.26 -3.62 0.02
N MET A 87 0.92 -3.83 -1.13
CA MET A 87 0.97 -2.85 -2.22
C MET A 87 -0.43 -2.54 -2.74
N LYS A 88 -1.28 -3.57 -2.90
CA LYS A 88 -2.64 -3.41 -3.40
C LYS A 88 -3.55 -2.70 -2.41
N MET A 89 -3.48 -3.06 -1.13
CA MET A 89 -4.17 -2.34 -0.06
C MET A 89 -3.76 -0.86 -0.02
N GLY A 90 -2.45 -0.58 -0.17
CA GLY A 90 -1.97 0.80 -0.33
C GLY A 90 -2.53 1.49 -1.57
N GLY A 91 -2.60 0.77 -2.69
CA GLY A 91 -3.19 1.27 -3.92
C GLY A 91 -4.67 1.64 -3.81
N GLU A 92 -5.46 0.86 -3.05
CA GLU A 92 -6.85 1.19 -2.74
C GLU A 92 -6.97 2.46 -1.92
N ASN A 93 -6.11 2.62 -0.91
CA ASN A 93 -6.09 3.84 -0.10
C ASN A 93 -5.75 5.06 -0.96
N VAL A 94 -4.78 4.94 -1.87
CA VAL A 94 -4.45 6.00 -2.84
C VAL A 94 -5.62 6.30 -3.76
N LYS A 95 -6.27 5.28 -4.32
CA LYS A 95 -7.46 5.45 -5.16
C LYS A 95 -8.54 6.27 -4.44
N ARG A 96 -8.89 5.90 -3.20
CA ARG A 96 -9.90 6.60 -2.40
C ARG A 96 -9.53 8.06 -2.16
N ILE A 97 -8.25 8.34 -1.87
CA ILE A 97 -7.74 9.72 -1.70
C ILE A 97 -7.89 10.51 -3.00
N LEU A 98 -7.48 9.95 -4.14
CA LEU A 98 -7.55 10.63 -5.44
C LEU A 98 -9.00 10.90 -5.87
N GLU A 99 -9.90 9.95 -5.65
CA GLU A 99 -11.33 10.12 -5.89
C GLU A 99 -11.90 11.24 -5.01
N THR A 100 -11.53 11.28 -3.73
CA THR A 100 -11.94 12.35 -2.80
C THR A 100 -11.47 13.72 -3.27
N ILE A 101 -10.18 13.87 -3.61
CA ILE A 101 -9.62 15.13 -4.12
C ILE A 101 -10.35 15.62 -5.37
N LEU A 102 -10.64 14.71 -6.31
CA LEU A 102 -11.35 15.08 -7.54
C LEU A 102 -12.77 15.52 -7.25
N LEU A 103 -13.50 14.78 -6.41
CA LEU A 103 -14.87 15.13 -6.02
C LEU A 103 -14.93 16.50 -5.32
N GLU A 104 -13.95 16.80 -4.45
CA GLU A 104 -13.83 18.11 -3.80
C GLU A 104 -13.54 19.23 -4.80
N LYS A 105 -12.60 19.03 -5.73
CA LYS A 105 -12.30 20.01 -6.79
C LYS A 105 -13.55 20.30 -7.65
N THR A 106 -14.25 19.26 -8.10
CA THR A 106 -15.48 19.40 -8.91
C THR A 106 -16.57 20.17 -8.15
N ARG A 107 -16.73 19.93 -6.84
CA ARG A 107 -17.70 20.66 -6.00
C ARG A 107 -17.30 22.13 -5.83
N ASN A 108 -16.02 22.41 -5.60
CA ASN A 108 -15.53 23.77 -5.37
C ASN A 108 -15.61 24.65 -6.64
N ASP A 109 -15.26 24.09 -7.81
CA ASP A 109 -15.34 24.79 -9.10
C ASP A 109 -16.79 25.16 -9.47
N ALA A 110 -17.76 24.39 -8.99
CA ALA A 110 -19.20 24.62 -9.19
C ALA A 110 -19.78 25.75 -8.31
N THR A 111 -19.14 26.06 -7.19
CA THR A 111 -19.58 27.09 -6.23
C THR A 111 -19.14 28.53 -6.60
N THR A 112 -19.04 28.83 -7.90
CA THR A 112 -18.89 30.22 -8.36
C THR A 112 -20.19 30.98 -8.07
N LYS A 113 -20.13 31.95 -7.14
CA LYS A 113 -21.24 32.85 -6.82
C LYS A 113 -21.41 33.90 -7.93
N ASP A 114 -22.64 34.18 -8.33
CA ASP A 114 -22.92 35.38 -9.12
C ASP A 114 -22.82 36.65 -8.25
N GLU A 115 -22.87 37.81 -8.91
CA GLU A 115 -22.85 39.14 -8.27
C GLU A 115 -23.98 39.36 -7.24
N THR A 116 -24.98 38.47 -7.21
CA THR A 116 -26.13 38.47 -6.29
C THR A 116 -26.00 37.51 -5.10
N GLY A 117 -24.98 36.65 -5.07
CA GLY A 117 -24.69 35.77 -3.93
C GLY A 117 -25.54 34.50 -3.86
N GLU A 118 -26.28 34.13 -4.91
CA GLU A 118 -26.98 32.85 -5.00
C GLU A 118 -26.07 31.77 -5.63
N ASN A 119 -26.17 30.54 -5.12
CA ASN A 119 -25.41 29.40 -5.64
C ASN A 119 -25.98 28.98 -7.01
N ILE A 120 -25.22 29.17 -8.09
CA ILE A 120 -25.75 29.01 -9.45
C ILE A 120 -26.08 27.55 -9.81
N LYS A 121 -25.41 26.53 -9.25
CA LYS A 121 -25.76 25.12 -9.51
C LYS A 121 -25.37 24.20 -8.36
N ASN A 122 -26.36 23.51 -7.77
CA ASN A 122 -26.10 22.29 -7.00
C ASN A 122 -25.88 21.15 -8.00
N ILE A 123 -24.60 20.86 -8.32
CA ILE A 123 -24.24 19.69 -9.13
C ILE A 123 -24.72 18.42 -8.41
N THR A 124 -25.51 17.60 -9.10
CA THR A 124 -25.95 16.29 -8.61
C THR A 124 -24.89 15.24 -8.96
N GLU A 125 -24.84 14.08 -8.29
CA GLU A 125 -23.88 13.01 -8.64
C GLU A 125 -23.97 12.54 -10.11
N GLU A 126 -25.08 12.84 -10.80
CA GLU A 126 -25.32 12.54 -12.21
C GLU A 126 -24.54 13.44 -13.17
N ASP A 127 -24.12 14.63 -12.73
CA ASP A 127 -23.36 15.60 -13.51
C ASP A 127 -21.83 15.34 -13.46
N ILE A 128 -21.39 14.42 -12.60
CA ILE A 128 -19.98 14.06 -12.42
C ILE A 128 -19.59 13.05 -13.50
N ASP A 129 -18.66 13.43 -14.36
CA ASP A 129 -18.09 12.54 -15.36
C ASP A 129 -17.23 11.45 -14.69
N ARG A 130 -17.88 10.34 -14.35
CA ARG A 130 -17.24 9.17 -13.74
C ARG A 130 -16.17 8.56 -14.64
N GLU A 131 -16.23 8.75 -15.95
CA GLU A 131 -15.23 8.26 -16.88
C GLU A 131 -13.94 9.09 -16.78
N LEU A 132 -14.05 10.42 -16.69
CA LEU A 132 -12.90 11.29 -16.43
C LEU A 132 -12.22 10.99 -15.09
N ILE A 133 -13.00 10.81 -14.02
CA ILE A 133 -12.46 10.41 -12.71
C ILE A 133 -11.73 9.07 -12.83
N THR A 134 -12.37 8.08 -13.43
CA THR A 134 -11.79 6.75 -13.65
C THR A 134 -10.48 6.82 -14.43
N ASN A 135 -10.43 7.61 -15.50
CA ASN A 135 -9.25 7.76 -16.35
C ASN A 135 -8.11 8.48 -15.63
N PHE A 136 -8.40 9.52 -14.86
CA PHE A 136 -7.41 10.20 -14.03
C PHE A 136 -6.82 9.26 -12.98
N VAL A 137 -7.68 8.60 -12.19
CA VAL A 137 -7.28 7.66 -11.14
C VAL A 137 -6.41 6.56 -11.74
N LYS A 138 -6.83 5.94 -12.85
CA LYS A 138 -6.03 4.91 -13.54
C LYS A 138 -4.62 5.38 -13.90
N ARG A 139 -4.47 6.62 -14.39
CA ARG A 139 -3.15 7.17 -14.74
C ARG A 139 -2.25 7.29 -13.51
N GLN A 140 -2.78 7.79 -12.40
CA GLN A 140 -2.02 7.92 -11.15
C GLN A 140 -1.69 6.56 -10.54
N MET A 141 -2.63 5.60 -10.60
CA MET A 141 -2.40 4.23 -10.15
C MET A 141 -1.28 3.55 -10.95
N ILE A 142 -1.17 3.81 -12.26
CA ILE A 142 -0.06 3.29 -13.07
C ILE A 142 1.28 3.85 -12.55
N LEU A 143 1.34 5.14 -12.20
CA LEU A 143 2.54 5.75 -11.63
C LEU A 143 2.86 5.15 -10.26
N PHE A 144 1.85 4.94 -9.41
CA PHE A 144 2.01 4.32 -8.11
C PHE A 144 2.70 2.95 -8.21
N TYR A 145 2.14 2.04 -9.00
CA TYR A 145 2.66 0.68 -9.11
C TYR A 145 3.99 0.59 -9.88
N LYS A 146 4.27 1.51 -10.81
CA LYS A 146 5.57 1.56 -11.51
C LYS A 146 6.75 1.78 -10.57
N ASN A 147 6.54 2.48 -9.45
CA ASN A 147 7.59 2.70 -8.46
C ASN A 147 7.93 1.46 -7.61
N PHE A 148 7.17 0.37 -7.77
CA PHE A 148 7.47 -0.95 -7.19
C PHE A 148 8.20 -1.90 -8.17
N PHE A 149 8.63 -1.42 -9.33
CA PHE A 149 9.38 -2.28 -10.25
C PHE A 149 10.63 -2.84 -9.61
N HIS A 150 10.89 -4.11 -9.90
CA HIS A 150 12.00 -4.89 -9.36
C HIS A 150 11.99 -5.10 -7.85
N PHE A 151 10.87 -4.81 -7.17
CA PHE A 151 10.75 -4.96 -5.72
C PHE A 151 11.15 -6.35 -5.23
N GLU A 152 10.69 -7.41 -5.92
CA GLU A 152 11.05 -8.78 -5.54
C GLU A 152 12.57 -8.99 -5.54
N LYS A 153 13.23 -8.60 -6.64
CA LYS A 153 14.68 -8.75 -6.80
C LYS A 153 15.47 -7.88 -5.83
N GLN A 154 14.95 -6.69 -5.50
CA GLN A 154 15.67 -5.71 -4.68
C GLN A 154 15.53 -5.97 -3.19
N HIS A 155 14.41 -6.54 -2.73
CA HIS A 155 14.09 -6.55 -1.31
C HIS A 155 13.77 -7.92 -0.73
N ILE A 156 13.06 -8.79 -1.46
CA ILE A 156 12.54 -10.04 -0.88
C ILE A 156 13.66 -11.00 -0.47
N ASP A 157 14.79 -10.98 -1.18
CA ASP A 157 15.93 -11.86 -0.91
C ASP A 157 16.58 -11.60 0.45
N ASP A 158 16.60 -10.36 0.92
CA ASP A 158 17.17 -9.98 2.22
C ASP A 158 16.34 -10.57 3.38
N PHE A 159 15.01 -10.39 3.31
CA PHE A 159 14.08 -10.94 4.31
C PHE A 159 14.04 -12.46 4.29
N ALA A 160 14.11 -13.08 3.11
CA ALA A 160 14.17 -14.52 2.99
C ALA A 160 15.46 -15.10 3.60
N THR A 161 16.58 -14.38 3.43
CA THR A 161 17.88 -14.74 4.03
C THR A 161 17.82 -14.60 5.55
N ALA A 162 17.26 -13.51 6.07
CA ALA A 162 17.07 -13.31 7.51
C ALA A 162 16.23 -14.44 8.14
N ILE A 163 15.07 -14.78 7.56
CA ILE A 163 14.24 -15.90 8.04
C ILE A 163 15.01 -17.22 8.04
N LYS A 164 15.77 -17.51 6.97
CA LYS A 164 16.58 -18.73 6.89
C LYS A 164 17.64 -18.79 8.00
N ASN A 165 18.24 -17.65 8.33
CA ASN A 165 19.24 -17.54 9.40
C ASN A 165 18.62 -17.47 10.80
N LYS A 166 17.28 -17.44 10.92
CA LYS A 166 16.54 -17.18 12.17
C LYS A 166 16.88 -15.82 12.77
N GLU A 167 17.17 -14.87 11.90
CA GLU A 167 17.48 -13.49 12.20
C GLU A 167 16.35 -12.58 11.72
N ARG A 168 16.38 -11.35 12.19
CA ARG A 168 15.44 -10.31 11.78
C ARG A 168 16.18 -9.22 11.05
N VAL A 169 15.61 -8.73 9.95
CA VAL A 169 16.10 -7.52 9.30
C VAL A 169 16.01 -6.35 10.28
N ASN A 170 17.09 -5.57 10.41
CA ASN A 170 17.01 -4.30 11.12
C ASN A 170 16.25 -3.31 10.23
N LEU A 171 14.93 -3.22 10.45
CA LEU A 171 14.03 -2.41 9.63
C LEU A 171 14.44 -0.93 9.59
N GLU A 172 14.98 -0.36 10.66
CA GLU A 172 15.40 1.04 10.69
C GLU A 172 16.54 1.30 9.71
N ASN A 173 17.61 0.51 9.79
CA ASN A 173 18.73 0.60 8.85
C ASN A 173 18.28 0.29 7.41
N TYR A 174 17.42 -0.72 7.26
CA TYR A 174 16.92 -1.12 5.95
C TYR A 174 16.12 0.01 5.28
N GLU A 175 15.29 0.72 6.04
CA GLU A 175 14.53 1.87 5.54
C GLU A 175 15.44 3.06 5.22
N ILE A 176 16.52 3.28 5.99
CA ILE A 176 17.51 4.33 5.70
C ILE A 176 18.17 4.09 4.34
N ASP A 177 18.53 2.84 4.05
CA ASP A 177 19.26 2.50 2.83
C ASP A 177 18.36 2.47 1.58
N ASN A 178 17.05 2.29 1.75
CA ASN A 178 16.15 1.95 0.64
C ASN A 178 14.95 2.88 0.43
N LEU A 179 14.65 3.79 1.37
CA LEU A 179 13.50 4.69 1.28
C LEU A 179 13.90 6.15 1.46
N ASP A 180 13.11 7.03 0.86
CA ASP A 180 13.11 8.46 1.22
C ASP A 180 12.53 8.66 2.63
N GLU A 181 12.74 9.83 3.21
CA GLU A 181 12.18 10.20 4.50
C GLU A 181 10.64 10.23 4.43
N ASP A 182 9.98 9.66 5.45
CA ASP A 182 8.53 9.60 5.53
C ASP A 182 8.00 10.80 6.32
N LEU A 183 6.93 11.41 5.82
CA LEU A 183 6.35 12.62 6.38
C LEU A 183 5.73 12.42 7.78
N LEU A 184 5.24 11.23 8.09
CA LEU A 184 4.45 10.94 9.28
C LEU A 184 5.12 9.95 10.24
N LEU A 185 5.92 9.01 9.72
CA LEU A 185 6.48 7.92 10.51
C LEU A 185 8.00 7.95 10.51
N SER A 186 8.60 7.94 11.70
CA SER A 186 10.04 7.77 11.81
C SER A 186 10.50 6.38 11.32
N ARG A 187 11.79 6.27 11.04
CA ARG A 187 12.43 4.99 10.66
C ARG A 187 12.19 3.91 11.72
N GLY A 188 12.04 2.66 11.28
CA GLY A 188 11.82 1.49 12.14
C GLY A 188 10.49 1.44 12.90
N LYS A 189 9.63 2.46 12.74
CA LYS A 189 8.29 2.50 13.34
C LYS A 189 7.22 2.01 12.37
N THR A 190 6.15 1.47 12.93
CA THR A 190 4.94 1.10 12.20
C THR A 190 3.82 2.08 12.50
N PRO A 191 2.81 2.19 11.63
CA PRO A 191 1.65 3.03 11.90
C PRO A 191 0.94 2.65 13.22
N PRO A 192 0.27 3.59 13.91
CA PRO A 192 -0.54 3.28 15.08
C PRO A 192 -1.65 2.25 14.74
N GLY A 193 -1.84 1.25 15.60
CA GLY A 193 -2.86 0.21 15.39
C GLY A 193 -2.49 -0.84 14.33
N PHE A 194 -1.31 -0.72 13.74
CA PHE A 194 -0.78 -1.68 12.78
C PHE A 194 -0.18 -2.90 13.47
N ARG A 195 0.65 -2.67 14.50
CA ARG A 195 1.22 -3.72 15.35
C ARG A 195 0.39 -3.87 16.62
N ASP A 196 0.10 -5.11 16.99
CA ASP A 196 -0.53 -5.44 18.26
C ASP A 196 0.40 -5.04 19.41
N LYS A 197 -0.08 -4.12 20.26
CA LYS A 197 0.69 -3.57 21.38
C LYS A 197 1.00 -4.61 22.46
N GLU A 198 0.25 -5.72 22.50
CA GLU A 198 0.42 -6.77 23.51
C GLU A 198 1.52 -7.78 23.15
N LYS A 199 1.95 -7.84 21.87
CA LYS A 199 2.99 -8.78 21.43
C LYS A 199 4.39 -8.22 21.68
N LYS A 200 5.22 -9.03 22.33
CA LYS A 200 6.65 -8.75 22.45
C LYS A 200 7.32 -8.87 21.08
N LYS A 201 7.94 -7.77 20.65
CA LYS A 201 8.90 -7.74 19.54
C LYS A 201 9.96 -8.84 19.76
N ASP A 202 10.32 -9.59 18.71
CA ASP A 202 11.32 -10.66 18.71
C ASP A 202 10.88 -11.98 19.36
N ALA A 203 9.60 -12.13 19.69
CA ALA A 203 9.03 -13.39 20.16
C ALA A 203 8.81 -14.42 19.02
N ASP A 204 8.63 -13.94 17.78
CA ASP A 204 8.41 -14.77 16.60
C ASP A 204 9.07 -14.14 15.37
N VAL A 205 10.32 -14.56 15.12
CA VAL A 205 11.17 -14.03 14.05
C VAL A 205 10.50 -14.11 12.67
N ILE A 206 9.68 -15.13 12.43
CA ILE A 206 8.98 -15.28 11.14
C ILE A 206 7.92 -14.19 11.00
N LYS A 207 7.08 -14.02 12.02
CA LYS A 207 6.07 -12.95 12.04
C LYS A 207 6.71 -11.57 11.99
N ASP A 208 7.81 -11.38 12.70
CA ASP A 208 8.51 -10.10 12.71
C ASP A 208 9.08 -9.74 11.34
N ASN A 209 9.66 -10.69 10.61
CA ASN A 209 10.13 -10.44 9.24
C ASN A 209 8.96 -10.20 8.26
N LEU A 210 7.85 -10.94 8.38
CA LEU A 210 6.65 -10.70 7.57
C LEU A 210 6.05 -9.31 7.85
N MET A 211 6.04 -8.90 9.11
CA MET A 211 5.55 -7.60 9.51
C MET A 211 6.48 -6.48 9.04
N ASP A 212 7.79 -6.70 9.08
CA ASP A 212 8.78 -5.72 8.65
C ASP A 212 8.75 -5.52 7.13
N ILE A 213 8.58 -6.57 6.32
CA ILE A 213 8.42 -6.40 4.86
C ILE A 213 7.10 -5.68 4.53
N ALA A 214 6.02 -5.97 5.26
CA ALA A 214 4.75 -5.27 5.09
C ALA A 214 4.90 -3.78 5.45
N ALA A 215 5.48 -3.46 6.60
CA ALA A 215 5.73 -2.08 7.04
C ALA A 215 6.62 -1.31 6.04
N PHE A 216 7.70 -1.93 5.56
CA PHE A 216 8.57 -1.37 4.54
C PHE A 216 7.80 -1.07 3.25
N THR A 217 6.98 -2.01 2.79
CA THR A 217 6.16 -1.86 1.58
C THR A 217 5.16 -0.71 1.72
N MET A 218 4.52 -0.57 2.88
CA MET A 218 3.58 0.50 3.17
C MET A 218 4.23 1.86 3.12
N LYS A 219 5.40 2.03 3.73
CA LYS A 219 6.15 3.28 3.71
C LYS A 219 6.67 3.63 2.32
N LYS A 220 7.12 2.62 1.55
CA LYS A 220 7.45 2.82 0.13
C LYS A 220 6.24 3.35 -0.63
N GLY A 221 5.06 2.75 -0.42
CA GLY A 221 3.80 3.25 -0.96
C GLY A 221 3.50 4.68 -0.52
N ALA A 222 3.66 5.00 0.76
CA ALA A 222 3.43 6.34 1.30
C ALA A 222 4.33 7.40 0.65
N ALA A 223 5.61 7.10 0.46
CA ALA A 223 6.55 7.99 -0.21
C ALA A 223 6.15 8.23 -1.68
N ILE A 224 5.66 7.19 -2.37
CA ILE A 224 5.16 7.31 -3.74
C ILE A 224 3.88 8.16 -3.78
N THR A 225 2.93 7.88 -2.88
CA THR A 225 1.69 8.65 -2.71
C THR A 225 1.98 10.13 -2.48
N THR A 226 2.92 10.43 -1.58
CA THR A 226 3.34 11.80 -1.28
C THR A 226 3.79 12.53 -2.54
N LYS A 227 4.64 11.90 -3.37
CA LYS A 227 5.10 12.47 -4.64
C LYS A 227 3.93 12.69 -5.62
N ILE A 228 3.00 11.74 -5.71
CA ILE A 228 1.79 11.88 -6.54
C ILE A 228 0.98 13.09 -6.08
N LEU A 229 0.65 13.17 -4.78
CA LEU A 229 -0.20 14.23 -4.23
C LEU A 229 0.42 15.63 -4.35
N ILE A 230 1.74 15.76 -4.19
CA ILE A 230 2.44 17.04 -4.38
C ILE A 230 2.35 17.51 -5.84
N SER A 231 2.25 16.58 -6.80
CA SER A 231 2.15 16.90 -8.23
C SER A 231 0.74 17.26 -8.71
N LEU A 232 -0.28 17.20 -7.84
CA LEU A 232 -1.69 17.53 -8.13
C LEU A 232 -2.08 18.97 -7.80
#